data_AF-A0A661SQW4-F1
#
_entry.id   AF-A0A661SQW4-F1
#
_cell.length_a   1.000
_cell.length_b   1.000
_cell.length_c   1.000
_cell.angle_alpha   90.00
_cell.angle_beta   90.00
_cell.angle_gamma   90.00
#
_symmetry.space_group_name_H-M   'P 1'
#
loop_
_entity.id
_entity.type
_entity.pdbx_description
1 polymer ?
#
loop_
_entity_poly.entity_id
_entity_poly.type
_entity_poly.pdbx_seq_one_letter_code
_entity_poly.pdbx_strand_id
1 'polypeptide(L)'
;METDKISVLVMDDEPMSAIIQATVNQLRQEGFEVDLAETMTQAIESYYQKFYDVFVLDIDMSHRPDKEEGDGIRVLRRFISLHNHHVQRCRHCAALV
;
A
#
# COMPACT_ATOMS: atom_id res chain seq x y z
N MET A 1 13.87 17.85 16.22
CA MET A 1 14.11 16.61 15.45
C MET A 1 12.82 16.36 14.69
N GLU A 2 12.83 16.57 13.39
CA GLU A 2 11.70 16.22 12.53
C GLU A 2 11.72 14.69 12.43
N THR A 3 10.87 14.02 13.19
CA THR A 3 10.66 12.58 13.01
C THR A 3 9.91 12.42 11.70
N ASP A 4 10.50 11.69 10.74
CA ASP A 4 9.81 11.28 9.53
C ASP A 4 8.48 10.65 9.94
N LYS A 5 7.38 11.20 9.42
CA LYS A 5 6.04 10.68 9.70
C LYS A 5 5.94 9.31 9.04
N ILE A 6 5.54 8.32 9.82
CA ILE A 6 5.27 6.97 9.32
C ILE A 6 4.16 7.05 8.28
N SER A 7 4.43 6.52 7.09
CA SER A 7 3.52 6.55 5.94
C SER A 7 2.78 5.22 5.79
N VAL A 8 1.45 5.30 5.69
CA VAL A 8 0.54 4.15 5.65
C VAL A 8 -0.29 4.17 4.37
N LEU A 9 -0.32 3.04 3.67
CA LEU A 9 -1.25 2.82 2.56
C LEU A 9 -2.39 1.91 3.02
N VAL A 10 -3.62 2.42 3.01
CA VAL A 10 -4.84 1.65 3.24
C VAL A 10 -5.47 1.32 1.91
N MET A 11 -5.86 0.06 1.72
CA MET A 11 -6.49 -0.43 0.51
C MET A 11 -7.77 -1.18 0.85
N ASP A 12 -8.90 -0.73 0.30
CA ASP A 12 -10.23 -1.29 0.56
C ASP A 12 -11.18 -0.91 -0.59
N ASP A 13 -12.01 -1.83 -1.06
CA ASP A 13 -12.93 -1.59 -2.19
C ASP A 13 -14.21 -0.82 -1.79
N GLU A 14 -14.45 -0.65 -0.49
CA GLU A 14 -15.50 0.16 0.13
C GLU A 14 -14.89 1.36 0.90
N PRO A 15 -14.20 2.28 0.23
CA PRO A 15 -13.47 3.39 0.86
C PRO A 15 -14.37 4.33 1.68
N MET A 16 -15.66 4.37 1.35
CA MET A 16 -16.67 5.18 2.04
C MET A 16 -17.32 4.47 3.22
N SER A 17 -16.94 3.23 3.51
CA SER A 17 -17.42 2.52 4.69
C SER A 17 -17.05 3.28 5.96
N ALA A 18 -17.96 3.30 6.94
CA ALA A 18 -17.75 4.03 8.18
C ALA A 18 -16.52 3.54 8.95
N ILE A 19 -16.20 2.25 8.82
CA ILE A 19 -15.04 1.61 9.45
C ILE A 19 -13.75 2.16 8.83
N ILE A 20 -13.61 2.14 7.50
CA ILE A 20 -12.41 2.63 6.81
C ILE A 20 -12.20 4.12 7.05
N GLN A 21 -13.26 4.91 6.97
CA GLN A 21 -13.18 6.34 7.26
C GLN A 21 -12.76 6.60 8.72
N ALA A 22 -13.31 5.86 9.68
CA ALA A 22 -12.89 5.96 11.08
C ALA A 22 -11.42 5.57 11.27
N THR A 23 -10.97 4.49 10.64
CA THR A 23 -9.57 4.02 10.70
C THR A 23 -8.61 5.06 10.11
N VAL A 24 -8.89 5.58 8.92
CA VAL A 24 -8.05 6.60 8.27
C VAL A 24 -7.99 7.88 9.10
N ASN A 25 -9.13 8.33 9.64
CA ASN A 25 -9.19 9.52 10.48
C ASN A 25 -8.41 9.33 11.79
N GLN A 26 -8.55 8.18 12.45
CA GLN A 26 -7.81 7.87 13.67
C GLN A 26 -6.30 7.86 13.40
N LEU A 27 -5.84 7.18 12.34
CA LEU A 27 -4.43 7.13 11.99
C LEU A 27 -3.87 8.54 11.71
N ARG A 28 -4.60 9.38 10.97
CA ARG A 28 -4.19 10.77 10.73
C ARG A 28 -4.10 11.59 12.01
N GLN A 29 -5.03 11.37 12.96
CA GLN A 29 -5.01 12.05 14.27
C GLN A 29 -3.80 11.66 15.12
N GLU A 30 -3.35 10.41 15.03
CA GLU A 30 -2.11 9.93 15.68
C GLU A 30 -0.83 10.45 14.98
N GLY A 31 -0.96 11.19 13.88
CA GLY A 31 0.15 11.84 13.18
C GLY A 31 0.73 11.05 12.01
N PHE A 32 0.11 9.92 11.63
CA PHE A 32 0.48 9.15 10.44
C PHE A 32 0.12 9.89 9.15
N GLU A 33 0.94 9.73 8.12
CA GLU A 33 0.58 10.11 6.76
C GLU A 33 -0.17 8.93 6.13
N VAL A 34 -1.44 9.12 5.74
CA VAL A 34 -2.30 8.01 5.32
C VAL A 34 -2.89 8.27 3.95
N ASP A 35 -2.61 7.38 3.02
CA ASP A 35 -3.23 7.33 1.70
C ASP A 35 -4.26 6.20 1.65
N LEU A 36 -5.32 6.41 0.86
CA LEU A 36 -6.38 5.44 0.62
C LEU A 36 -6.40 5.09 -0.87
N ALA A 37 -6.35 3.79 -1.17
CA ALA A 37 -6.50 3.24 -2.50
C ALA A 37 -7.76 2.36 -2.56
N GLU A 38 -8.60 2.59 -3.55
CA GLU A 38 -9.85 1.85 -3.74
C GLU A 38 -9.64 0.61 -4.62
N THR A 39 -8.52 0.55 -5.34
CA THR A 39 -8.24 -0.48 -6.33
C THR A 39 -6.80 -0.96 -6.27
N MET A 40 -6.56 -2.18 -6.79
CA MET A 40 -5.20 -2.75 -6.88
C MET A 40 -4.29 -1.85 -7.71
N THR A 41 -4.80 -1.28 -8.80
CA THR A 41 -4.06 -0.38 -9.67
C THR A 41 -3.62 0.86 -8.91
N GLN A 42 -4.55 1.51 -8.19
CA GLN A 42 -4.23 2.67 -7.36
C GLN A 42 -3.19 2.35 -6.28
N ALA A 43 -3.31 1.20 -5.61
CA ALA A 43 -2.36 0.78 -4.59
C ALA A 43 -0.94 0.58 -5.17
N ILE A 44 -0.84 0.01 -6.38
CA ILE A 44 0.43 -0.17 -7.08
C ILE A 44 1.02 1.17 -7.54
N GLU A 45 0.19 2.06 -8.08
CA GLU A 45 0.62 3.40 -8.50
C GLU A 45 1.16 4.19 -7.31
N SER A 46 0.44 4.19 -6.19
CA SER A 46 0.86 4.78 -4.91
C SER A 46 2.22 4.24 -4.46
N TYR A 47 2.41 2.91 -4.51
CA TYR A 47 3.68 2.25 -4.15
C TYR A 47 4.87 2.75 -4.99
N TYR A 48 4.66 3.11 -6.26
CA TYR A 48 5.73 3.65 -7.11
C TYR A 48 6.04 5.13 -6.85
N GLN A 49 5.11 5.87 -6.24
CA GLN A 49 5.27 7.31 -6.00
C GLN A 49 6.08 7.60 -4.74
N LYS A 50 5.93 6.79 -3.69
CA LYS A 50 6.67 6.94 -2.44
C LYS A 50 6.80 5.62 -1.67
N PHE A 51 7.67 5.63 -0.66
CA PHE A 51 7.82 4.51 0.26
C PHE A 51 6.76 4.57 1.36
N TYR A 52 6.09 3.44 1.59
CA TYR A 52 5.22 3.23 2.73
C TYR A 52 5.89 2.31 3.74
N ASP A 53 5.71 2.61 5.02
CA ASP A 53 6.18 1.80 6.14
C ASP A 53 5.19 0.68 6.47
N VAL A 54 3.90 0.94 6.28
CA VAL A 54 2.80 0.03 6.63
C VAL A 54 1.78 -0.06 5.50
N PHE A 55 1.33 -1.28 5.23
CA PHE A 55 0.23 -1.56 4.33
C PHE A 55 -0.93 -2.17 5.12
N VAL A 56 -2.12 -1.59 4.98
CA VAL A 56 -3.39 -2.16 5.47
C VAL A 56 -4.18 -2.56 4.24
N LEU A 57 -4.34 -3.86 4.01
CA LEU A 57 -4.93 -4.39 2.79
C LEU A 57 -6.18 -5.20 3.12
N ASP A 58 -7.30 -4.87 2.49
CA ASP A 58 -8.46 -5.74 2.50
C ASP A 58 -8.18 -7.02 1.68
N ILE A 59 -8.51 -8.17 2.28
CA ILE A 59 -8.27 -9.49 1.70
C ILE A 59 -9.40 -9.88 0.76
N ASP A 60 -10.63 -9.43 1.01
CA ASP A 60 -11.81 -9.88 0.25
C ASP A 60 -12.57 -8.72 -0.39
N MET A 61 -12.01 -8.24 -1.49
CA MET A 61 -12.63 -7.20 -2.34
C MET A 61 -13.57 -7.79 -3.41
N SER A 62 -14.25 -8.90 -3.10
CA SER A 62 -15.15 -9.57 -4.05
C SER A 62 -16.49 -8.85 -4.27
N HIS A 63 -16.72 -7.72 -3.58
CA HIS A 63 -17.92 -6.91 -3.71
C HIS A 63 -17.96 -6.13 -5.03
N ARG A 64 -16.81 -5.95 -5.69
CA ARG A 64 -16.72 -5.35 -7.02
C ARG A 64 -17.15 -6.31 -8.13
N PRO A 65 -18.11 -5.92 -9.01
CA PRO A 65 -18.59 -6.77 -10.10
C PRO A 65 -17.51 -7.04 -11.16
N ASP A 66 -16.53 -6.16 -11.26
CA ASP A 66 -15.32 -6.25 -12.05
C ASP A 66 -14.29 -7.18 -11.38
N LYS A 67 -14.45 -8.49 -11.63
CA LYS A 67 -13.57 -9.58 -11.17
C LYS A 67 -12.09 -9.47 -11.60
N GLU A 68 -11.70 -8.42 -12.30
CA GLU A 68 -10.33 -8.18 -12.75
C GLU A 68 -9.49 -7.38 -11.74
N GLU A 69 -10.12 -6.62 -10.84
CA GLU A 69 -9.41 -5.93 -9.77
C GLU A 69 -9.17 -6.90 -8.60
N GLY A 70 -7.91 -7.32 -8.44
CA GLY A 70 -7.53 -8.41 -7.54
C GLY A 70 -7.65 -8.10 -6.05
N ASP A 71 -7.67 -9.16 -5.24
CA ASP A 71 -7.66 -9.14 -3.77
C ASP A 71 -6.35 -8.59 -3.14
N GLY A 72 -6.37 -8.29 -1.84
CA GLY A 72 -5.19 -7.83 -1.09
C GLY A 72 -4.02 -8.82 -1.10
N ILE A 73 -4.26 -10.12 -1.28
CA ILE A 73 -3.18 -11.12 -1.39
C ILE A 73 -2.42 -10.97 -2.71
N ARG A 74 -3.10 -10.64 -3.81
CA ARG A 74 -2.46 -10.35 -5.10
C ARG A 74 -1.62 -9.08 -5.03
N VAL A 75 -2.11 -8.04 -4.36
CA VAL A 75 -1.37 -6.80 -4.13
C VAL A 75 -0.12 -7.06 -3.30
N LEU A 76 -0.25 -7.79 -2.18
CA LEU A 76 0.89 -8.18 -1.35
C LEU A 76 1.96 -8.96 -2.13
N ARG A 77 1.53 -9.96 -2.93
CA ARG A 77 2.44 -10.72 -3.80
C ARG A 77 3.16 -9.80 -4.79
N ARG A 78 2.46 -8.80 -5.33
CA ARG A 78 3.04 -7.82 -6.25
C ARG A 78 4.08 -6.95 -5.53
N PHE A 79 3.79 -6.43 -4.33
CA PHE A 79 4.74 -5.66 -3.55
C PHE A 79 5.99 -6.46 -3.19
N ILE A 80 5.84 -7.72 -2.76
CA ILE A 80 6.99 -8.61 -2.48
C ILE A 80 7.83 -8.83 -3.74
N SER A 81 7.18 -9.09 -4.89
CA SER A 81 7.88 -9.25 -6.17
C SER A 81 8.67 -7.99 -6.55
N LEU A 82 8.06 -6.81 -6.44
CA LEU A 82 8.70 -5.54 -6.76
C LEU A 82 9.86 -5.22 -5.82
N HIS A 83 9.66 -5.43 -4.51
CA HIS A 83 10.69 -5.25 -3.51
C HIS A 83 11.90 -6.16 -3.77
N ASN A 84 11.66 -7.44 -4.05
CA ASN A 84 12.73 -8.40 -4.36
C ASN A 84 13.51 -8.01 -5.63
N HIS A 85 12.84 -7.50 -6.67
CA HIS A 85 13.52 -7.01 -7.87
C HIS A 85 14.40 -5.79 -7.60
N HIS A 86 13.93 -4.85 -6.76
CA HIS A 86 14.74 -3.70 -6.34
C HIS A 86 15.96 -4.12 -5.52
N VAL A 87 15.80 -5.05 -4.57
CA VAL A 87 16.90 -5.60 -3.77
C VAL A 87 17.93 -6.30 -4.66
N GLN A 88 17.50 -7.08 -5.66
CA GLN A 88 18.41 -7.76 -6.58
C GLN A 88 19.18 -6.79 -7.49
N ARG A 89 18.54 -5.70 -7.96
CA ARG A 89 19.23 -4.66 -8.73
C ARG A 89 20.26 -3.89 -7.90
N CYS A 90 19.94 -3.54 -6.65
CA CYS A 90 20.91 -2.88 -5.75
C CYS A 90 22.13 -3.77 -5.44
N ARG A 91 21.96 -5.09 -5.37
CA ARG A 91 23.09 -6.03 -5.20
C ARG A 91 24.04 -6.07 -6.39
N HIS A 92 23.58 -5.75 -7.60
CA HIS A 92 24.45 -5.67 -8.78
C HIS A 92 25.31 -4.38 -8.80
N CYS A 93 24.85 -3.30 -8.17
CA CYS A 93 25.65 -2.08 -8.03
C CYS A 93 26.74 -2.20 -6.95
N ALA A 94 26.56 -3.07 -5.94
CA ALA A 94 27.54 -3.29 -4.89
C ALA A 94 28.72 -4.20 -5.27
N ALA A 95 28.76 -4.74 -6.49
CA ALA A 95 29.82 -5.62 -7.00
C ALA A 95 30.88 -4.89 -7.87
N LEU A 96 30.84 -3.56 -7.92
CA LEU A 96 31.81 -2.71 -8.60
C LEU A 96 32.38 -1.69 -7.60
N VAL A 97 33.16 -2.18 -6.63
CA VAL A 97 34.14 -1.39 -5.87
C VAL A 97 35.40 -2.22 -5.74
#